data_AF-A0A1S1MVN2-F1
#
_entry.id   AF-A0A1S1MVN2-F1
#
_cell.length_a   1.000
_cell.length_b   1.000
_cell.length_c   1.000
_cell.angle_alpha   90.00
_cell.angle_beta   90.00
_cell.angle_gamma   90.00
#
_symmetry.space_group_name_H-M   'P 1'
#
loop_
_entity.id
_entity.type
_entity.pdbx_description
1 polymer ?
#
loop_
_entity_poly.entity_id
_entity_poly.type
_entity_poly.pdbx_seq_one_letter_code
_entity_poly.pdbx_strand_id
1 'polypeptide(L)'
;MKKLLLCLFVSWLCVACSSDDSTTTPQPQVPDNNSDTPDPTPDPEPDPEPNPEPDPDPEPDPENPQLAVVFPAKFMTTSPFSRRAEGQQKAFGMYDTSISTVPSYFSATELIDAILKGDTSISDTFDVGAFYVTGHNASCFGPVVMYSGHPDAPSPSSASGSLPSGDLGLWLVSDDSGDACAVAQTNALLEGIESQTTMSLMTLASMVAVATADGSSLPAVGSTLDVTGLMNDAGITDVTFSNASIEQTTTQWLYQVELSYQVGSDVYAITLDMTHVPSADAEQYEGYLRYTVEGEVGVSGIEFPGMNCSQNERTLAGSIAYQRNGDNIVLQARSGTLCGHSVANVFNSNNIVDVDNIYNAVSNPDGWSENFSIYGADFDLTTLAGDYAHVWQAGAGDSHSRVFNIGFNDASLDNGESHFGYGTSIDDTDGTISGFICNWAGPGADHTLVSKTQRQFFEFDSTLNVYLGTDHRANIEYAPTVSCDYDGLGTFLFDIDASGTLGDTALEDSTLAFSNDLWTPTDSTMTVPEAIAARGLSVPVIPFGWPAEE
;
A
#
# COMPACT_ATOMS: atom_id res chain seq x y z
N MET A 1 57.37 1.84 20.80
CA MET A 1 57.92 0.51 21.14
C MET A 1 57.46 -0.48 20.07
N LYS A 2 58.36 -1.40 19.71
CA LYS A 2 58.38 -2.40 18.59
C LYS A 2 57.05 -3.19 18.45
N LYS A 3 56.46 -3.39 17.26
CA LYS A 3 56.77 -4.32 16.13
C LYS A 3 56.95 -5.81 16.51
N LEU A 4 56.02 -6.67 16.04
CA LEU A 4 56.18 -8.05 15.52
C LEU A 4 54.79 -8.50 14.96
N LEU A 5 54.51 -8.80 13.67
CA LEU A 5 55.00 -9.82 12.69
C LEU A 5 54.77 -11.28 13.21
N LEU A 6 54.24 -12.30 12.50
CA LEU A 6 54.12 -12.61 11.06
C LEU A 6 53.30 -13.95 10.86
N CYS A 7 52.53 -14.04 9.75
CA CYS A 7 52.14 -15.17 8.85
C CYS A 7 51.71 -16.58 9.32
N LEU A 8 50.69 -17.14 8.63
CA LEU A 8 50.90 -18.14 7.54
C LEU A 8 49.64 -18.39 6.67
N PHE A 9 49.81 -18.15 5.36
CA PHE A 9 48.96 -18.55 4.23
C PHE A 9 49.24 -20.00 3.83
N VAL A 10 48.23 -20.75 3.39
CA VAL A 10 48.41 -21.97 2.57
C VAL A 10 47.38 -21.97 1.44
N SER A 11 47.88 -21.97 0.20
CA SER A 11 47.17 -22.22 -1.04
C SER A 11 47.19 -23.70 -1.42
N TRP A 12 46.23 -24.17 -2.20
CA TRP A 12 46.30 -25.28 -3.18
C TRP A 12 44.96 -25.30 -3.95
N LEU A 13 44.82 -25.60 -5.25
CA LEU A 13 45.65 -25.55 -6.46
C LEU A 13 44.66 -25.72 -7.64
N CYS A 14 44.95 -25.13 -8.79
CA CYS A 14 44.16 -25.19 -10.02
C CYS A 14 44.54 -26.35 -10.97
N VAL A 15 43.56 -26.81 -11.77
CA VAL A 15 43.58 -27.15 -13.22
C VAL A 15 44.39 -28.36 -13.74
N ALA A 16 43.72 -29.23 -14.54
CA ALA A 16 44.16 -29.64 -15.89
C ALA A 16 43.16 -30.55 -16.65
N CYS A 17 42.77 -30.10 -17.87
CA CYS A 17 42.71 -30.82 -19.18
C CYS A 17 41.75 -32.03 -19.36
N SER A 18 41.11 -32.32 -20.50
CA SER A 18 41.15 -31.83 -21.90
C SER A 18 39.95 -32.40 -22.68
N SER A 19 39.57 -31.70 -23.74
CA SER A 19 38.58 -31.99 -24.79
C SER A 19 38.93 -33.14 -25.75
N ASP A 20 37.90 -33.61 -26.47
CA ASP A 20 37.81 -33.99 -27.92
C ASP A 20 37.00 -35.29 -28.11
N ASP A 21 36.22 -35.56 -29.16
CA ASP A 21 35.57 -34.83 -30.25
C ASP A 21 34.78 -35.90 -31.04
N SER A 22 33.91 -35.48 -31.94
CA SER A 22 33.48 -36.14 -33.19
C SER A 22 32.23 -37.07 -33.24
N THR A 23 31.26 -36.54 -33.98
CA THR A 23 30.09 -37.11 -34.67
C THR A 23 30.40 -38.18 -35.72
N THR A 24 29.50 -39.14 -35.97
CA THR A 24 29.11 -39.65 -37.32
C THR A 24 27.99 -40.72 -37.29
N THR A 25 26.90 -40.49 -38.03
CA THR A 25 25.98 -41.50 -38.66
C THR A 25 26.63 -42.08 -39.94
N PRO A 26 26.15 -43.15 -40.67
CA PRO A 26 24.81 -43.78 -40.77
C PRO A 26 24.76 -45.35 -40.91
N GLN A 27 23.54 -45.90 -41.04
CA GLN A 27 23.08 -47.30 -41.33
C GLN A 27 23.60 -47.89 -42.68
N PRO A 28 23.60 -49.24 -42.97
CA PRO A 28 22.39 -50.00 -43.45
C PRO A 28 22.29 -51.57 -43.29
N GLN A 29 21.05 -52.08 -43.13
CA GLN A 29 20.33 -53.27 -43.73
C GLN A 29 20.82 -54.77 -43.63
N VAL A 30 20.07 -55.72 -42.98
CA VAL A 30 19.04 -56.74 -43.47
C VAL A 30 19.66 -58.13 -43.86
N PRO A 31 19.07 -59.38 -43.76
CA PRO A 31 17.64 -59.84 -43.79
C PRO A 31 17.13 -61.00 -42.88
N ASP A 32 15.77 -61.06 -42.81
CA ASP A 32 14.77 -62.16 -42.79
C ASP A 32 15.03 -63.58 -42.24
N ASN A 33 14.09 -64.06 -41.39
CA ASN A 33 13.29 -65.26 -41.71
C ASN A 33 12.07 -65.51 -40.78
N ASN A 34 10.88 -65.57 -41.40
CA ASN A 34 9.71 -66.45 -41.19
C ASN A 34 9.23 -66.83 -39.76
N SER A 35 7.94 -66.55 -39.47
CA SER A 35 6.83 -67.53 -39.58
C SER A 35 5.67 -67.23 -38.60
N ASP A 36 4.48 -66.99 -39.16
CA ASP A 36 3.12 -67.36 -38.71
C ASP A 36 2.76 -67.45 -37.20
N THR A 37 1.96 -66.49 -36.72
CA THR A 37 0.59 -66.68 -36.15
C THR A 37 -0.04 -65.31 -35.83
N PRO A 38 -1.37 -65.08 -36.00
CA PRO A 38 -2.01 -63.84 -35.58
C PRO A 38 -2.26 -63.86 -34.05
N ASP A 39 -1.62 -62.95 -33.33
CA ASP A 39 -1.87 -62.67 -31.91
C ASP A 39 -3.20 -61.89 -31.75
N PRO A 40 -3.95 -62.08 -30.65
CA PRO A 40 -5.26 -61.49 -30.46
C PRO A 40 -5.13 -59.97 -30.23
N THR A 41 -6.12 -59.23 -30.72
CA THR A 41 -6.29 -57.80 -30.48
C THR A 41 -6.15 -57.46 -28.99
N PRO A 42 -5.37 -56.43 -28.60
CA PRO A 42 -5.36 -55.91 -27.24
C PRO A 42 -6.77 -55.49 -26.82
N ASP A 43 -7.20 -55.91 -25.64
CA ASP A 43 -8.40 -55.42 -24.96
C ASP A 43 -8.26 -53.88 -24.81
N PRO A 44 -9.31 -53.09 -25.05
CA PRO A 44 -9.26 -51.65 -24.80
C PRO A 44 -8.95 -51.38 -23.33
N GLU A 45 -7.97 -50.50 -23.09
CA GLU A 45 -7.68 -49.99 -21.75
C GLU A 45 -8.95 -49.39 -21.14
N PRO A 46 -9.24 -49.64 -19.85
CA PRO A 46 -10.40 -49.07 -19.19
C PRO A 46 -10.31 -47.54 -19.22
N ASP A 47 -11.44 -46.91 -19.59
CA ASP A 47 -11.62 -45.46 -19.55
C ASP A 47 -11.12 -44.91 -18.21
N PRO A 48 -10.33 -43.82 -18.20
CA PRO A 48 -9.91 -43.19 -16.96
C PRO A 48 -11.16 -42.81 -16.14
N GLU A 49 -11.19 -43.23 -14.88
CA GLU A 49 -12.25 -42.82 -13.97
C GLU A 49 -12.35 -41.29 -13.98
N PRO A 50 -13.57 -40.73 -14.09
CA PRO A 50 -13.75 -39.28 -14.11
C PRO A 50 -13.10 -38.69 -12.86
N ASN A 51 -12.26 -37.68 -13.09
CA ASN A 51 -11.64 -36.88 -12.03
C ASN A 51 -12.74 -36.47 -11.03
N PRO A 52 -12.53 -36.61 -9.71
CA PRO A 52 -13.52 -36.18 -8.73
C PRO A 52 -13.96 -34.76 -9.07
N GLU A 53 -15.27 -34.53 -9.17
CA GLU A 53 -15.79 -33.17 -9.24
C GLU A 53 -15.17 -32.39 -8.05
N PRO A 54 -14.71 -31.14 -8.27
CA PRO A 54 -14.28 -30.28 -7.18
C PRO A 54 -15.35 -30.34 -6.08
N ASP A 55 -14.91 -30.55 -4.83
CA ASP A 55 -15.82 -30.43 -3.69
C ASP A 55 -16.54 -29.09 -3.84
N PRO A 56 -17.88 -29.05 -3.77
CA PRO A 56 -18.61 -27.80 -3.86
C PRO A 56 -18.03 -26.85 -2.81
N ASP A 57 -17.69 -25.63 -3.26
CA ASP A 57 -17.29 -24.54 -2.37
C ASP A 57 -18.21 -24.53 -1.14
N PRO A 58 -17.66 -24.37 0.08
CA PRO A 58 -18.47 -24.25 1.27
C PRO A 58 -19.54 -23.18 1.01
N GLU A 59 -20.82 -23.57 1.11
CA GLU A 59 -21.92 -22.62 1.00
C GLU A 59 -21.63 -21.45 1.96
N PRO A 60 -21.74 -20.19 1.48
CA PRO A 60 -21.50 -19.03 2.34
C PRO A 60 -22.36 -19.16 3.60
N ASP A 61 -21.71 -19.10 4.76
CA ASP A 61 -22.37 -19.02 6.06
C ASP A 61 -23.42 -17.92 5.95
N PRO A 62 -24.72 -18.20 6.19
CA PRO A 62 -25.75 -17.17 6.11
C PRO A 62 -25.40 -16.09 7.12
N GLU A 63 -24.82 -14.98 6.62
CA GLU A 63 -24.49 -13.80 7.38
C GLU A 63 -25.65 -13.51 8.31
N ASN A 64 -25.39 -13.42 9.62
CA ASN A 64 -26.42 -13.00 10.56
C ASN A 64 -26.75 -11.54 10.23
N PRO A 65 -27.88 -11.24 9.56
CA PRO A 65 -28.14 -9.89 9.04
C PRO A 65 -28.29 -8.86 10.16
N GLN A 66 -28.45 -9.33 11.41
CA GLN A 66 -28.49 -8.48 12.60
C GLN A 66 -27.12 -7.91 12.98
N LEU A 67 -26.00 -8.56 12.63
CA LEU A 67 -24.66 -8.08 12.97
C LEU A 67 -24.26 -6.86 12.12
N ALA A 68 -24.60 -6.86 10.84
CA ALA A 68 -24.37 -5.71 9.94
C ALA A 68 -25.14 -4.44 10.36
N VAL A 69 -26.25 -4.61 11.08
CA VAL A 69 -27.01 -3.50 11.67
C VAL A 69 -26.26 -2.88 12.86
N VAL A 70 -25.38 -3.63 13.52
CA VAL A 70 -24.62 -3.17 14.68
C VAL A 70 -23.25 -2.64 14.26
N PHE A 71 -22.56 -3.35 13.38
CA PHE A 71 -21.18 -3.10 12.98
C PHE A 71 -21.03 -3.16 11.45
N PRO A 72 -20.11 -2.40 10.81
CA PRO A 72 -19.93 -2.44 9.37
C PRO A 72 -19.38 -3.80 8.89
N ALA A 73 -20.25 -4.64 8.32
CA ALA A 73 -19.88 -5.94 7.79
C ALA A 73 -19.23 -5.82 6.40
N LYS A 74 -18.16 -6.58 6.14
CA LYS A 74 -17.34 -6.49 4.91
C LYS A 74 -16.83 -5.08 4.65
N PHE A 75 -16.29 -4.44 5.69
CA PHE A 75 -15.61 -3.16 5.54
C PHE A 75 -14.15 -3.30 5.94
N MET A 76 -13.25 -2.86 5.06
CA MET A 76 -11.83 -2.73 5.31
C MET A 76 -11.21 -1.74 4.32
N THR A 77 -10.10 -1.12 4.70
CA THR A 77 -9.26 -0.32 3.80
C THR A 77 -7.94 -1.05 3.57
N THR A 78 -7.74 -1.66 2.40
CA THR A 78 -6.49 -2.34 2.03
C THR A 78 -6.03 -1.85 0.66
N SER A 79 -4.79 -2.18 0.30
CA SER A 79 -4.44 -2.20 -1.12
C SER A 79 -5.25 -3.28 -1.84
N PRO A 80 -5.73 -3.04 -3.06
CA PRO A 80 -6.38 -4.07 -3.86
C PRO A 80 -5.39 -5.07 -4.47
N PHE A 81 -4.09 -4.78 -4.36
CA PHE A 81 -3.01 -5.62 -4.87
C PHE A 81 -2.29 -6.42 -3.77
N SER A 82 -2.45 -6.02 -2.51
CA SER A 82 -1.80 -6.75 -1.41
C SER A 82 -2.47 -8.11 -1.23
N ARG A 83 -1.64 -9.14 -1.04
CA ARG A 83 -2.07 -10.53 -0.94
C ARG A 83 -1.47 -11.16 0.32
N ARG A 84 -2.24 -12.04 0.96
CA ARG A 84 -1.83 -12.83 2.13
C ARG A 84 -1.86 -14.31 1.81
N ALA A 85 -0.97 -15.08 2.42
CA ALA A 85 -0.98 -16.53 2.32
C ALA A 85 -2.30 -17.10 2.88
N GLU A 86 -2.97 -17.94 2.10
CA GLU A 86 -4.19 -18.62 2.49
C GLU A 86 -3.88 -19.62 3.64
N GLY A 87 -4.62 -19.55 4.75
CA GLY A 87 -4.55 -20.57 5.80
C GLY A 87 -3.53 -20.38 6.94
N GLN A 88 -2.98 -19.18 7.19
CA GLN A 88 -2.20 -18.89 8.41
C GLN A 88 -3.05 -18.78 9.70
N GLN A 89 -4.16 -19.51 9.77
CA GLN A 89 -4.80 -19.93 11.02
C GLN A 89 -5.20 -21.42 10.92
N LYS A 90 -4.22 -22.33 11.05
CA LYS A 90 -4.35 -23.61 11.80
C LYS A 90 -3.10 -24.49 11.70
N ALA A 91 -2.59 -24.85 12.88
CA ALA A 91 -1.76 -26.02 13.20
C ALA A 91 -0.33 -26.14 12.63
N PHE A 92 0.62 -26.23 13.55
CA PHE A 92 1.99 -26.68 13.34
C PHE A 92 2.07 -27.95 12.49
N GLY A 93 2.76 -27.86 11.34
CA GLY A 93 3.47 -28.99 10.75
C GLY A 93 2.80 -29.68 9.57
N MET A 94 2.62 -28.98 8.45
CA MET A 94 2.70 -29.58 7.12
C MET A 94 2.99 -28.46 6.10
N TYR A 95 4.12 -28.55 5.40
CA TYR A 95 4.44 -27.62 4.31
C TYR A 95 3.65 -28.07 3.08
N ASP A 96 2.59 -27.34 2.74
CA ASP A 96 2.07 -27.34 1.38
C ASP A 96 2.97 -26.40 0.54
N THR A 97 3.36 -26.86 -0.64
CA THR A 97 4.29 -26.16 -1.54
C THR A 97 3.58 -25.33 -2.62
N SER A 98 2.24 -25.23 -2.58
CA SER A 98 1.49 -24.15 -3.25
C SER A 98 0.87 -23.24 -2.20
N ILE A 99 1.55 -22.14 -1.88
CA ILE A 99 0.93 -21.08 -1.08
C ILE A 99 -0.04 -20.37 -2.02
N SER A 100 -1.30 -20.80 -2.02
CA SER A 100 -2.38 -19.99 -2.55
C SER A 100 -2.43 -18.69 -1.74
N THR A 101 -2.64 -17.56 -2.42
CA THR A 101 -2.73 -16.25 -1.77
C THR A 101 -4.08 -15.62 -2.08
N VAL A 102 -4.66 -14.99 -1.07
CA VAL A 102 -5.91 -14.25 -1.18
C VAL A 102 -5.65 -12.76 -1.03
N PRO A 103 -6.38 -11.88 -1.73
CA PRO A 103 -6.32 -10.45 -1.47
C PRO A 103 -6.51 -10.12 0.02
N SER A 104 -5.71 -9.19 0.54
CA SER A 104 -5.71 -8.84 1.96
C SER A 104 -7.08 -8.34 2.44
N TYR A 105 -7.85 -7.72 1.57
CA TYR A 105 -9.22 -7.29 1.85
C TYR A 105 -10.10 -8.44 2.38
N PHE A 106 -10.10 -9.58 1.69
CA PHE A 106 -10.92 -10.74 2.08
C PHE A 106 -10.42 -11.34 3.39
N SER A 107 -9.11 -11.50 3.54
CA SER A 107 -8.52 -12.05 4.77
C SER A 107 -8.78 -11.15 5.99
N ALA A 108 -8.70 -9.82 5.82
CA ALA A 108 -8.94 -8.87 6.91
C ALA A 108 -10.41 -8.81 7.30
N THR A 109 -11.33 -8.77 6.32
CA THR A 109 -12.77 -8.77 6.60
C THR A 109 -13.25 -10.06 7.26
N GLU A 110 -12.71 -11.21 6.87
CA GLU A 110 -12.97 -12.50 7.52
C GLU A 110 -12.48 -12.52 8.98
N LEU A 111 -11.27 -12.01 9.25
CA LEU A 111 -10.73 -11.94 10.60
C LEU A 111 -11.57 -11.01 11.51
N ILE A 112 -11.99 -9.86 11.00
CA ILE A 112 -12.86 -8.93 11.73
C ILE A 112 -14.20 -9.59 12.05
N ASP A 113 -14.80 -10.31 11.10
CA ASP A 113 -16.05 -11.04 11.32
C ASP A 113 -15.89 -12.17 12.35
N ALA A 114 -14.78 -12.92 12.30
CA ALA A 114 -14.47 -13.96 13.28
C ALA A 114 -14.33 -13.39 14.71
N ILE A 115 -13.74 -12.20 14.87
CA ILE A 115 -13.68 -11.51 16.16
C ILE A 115 -15.07 -11.02 16.58
N LEU A 116 -15.83 -10.41 15.66
CA LEU A 116 -17.18 -9.91 15.93
C LEU A 116 -18.12 -11.02 16.43
N LYS A 117 -18.00 -12.22 15.85
CA LYS A 117 -18.75 -13.43 16.25
C LYS A 117 -18.23 -14.06 17.55
N GLY A 118 -17.05 -13.68 18.02
CA GLY A 118 -16.37 -14.25 19.19
C GLY A 118 -15.68 -15.60 18.92
N ASP A 119 -15.51 -15.98 17.64
CA ASP A 119 -14.78 -17.18 17.22
C ASP A 119 -13.27 -17.03 17.39
N THR A 120 -12.78 -15.78 17.34
CA THR A 120 -11.38 -15.41 17.61
C THR A 120 -11.32 -14.39 18.76
N SER A 121 -10.46 -14.65 19.75
CA SER A 121 -10.23 -13.70 20.85
C SER A 121 -9.31 -12.57 20.40
N ILE A 122 -9.63 -11.33 20.78
CA ILE A 122 -8.76 -10.17 20.54
C ILE A 122 -7.37 -10.37 21.18
N SER A 123 -7.27 -11.06 22.32
CA SER A 123 -5.99 -11.37 22.98
C SER A 123 -5.01 -12.18 22.13
N ASP A 124 -5.53 -12.95 21.16
CA ASP A 124 -4.71 -13.87 20.36
C ASP A 124 -4.15 -13.20 19.10
N THR A 125 -4.68 -12.03 18.75
CA THR A 125 -4.41 -11.36 17.47
C THR A 125 -4.10 -9.87 17.61
N PHE A 126 -4.33 -9.27 18.77
CA PHE A 126 -4.04 -7.86 19.00
C PHE A 126 -2.54 -7.61 18.99
N ASP A 127 -2.12 -6.70 18.13
CA ASP A 127 -0.76 -6.20 18.03
C ASP A 127 -0.80 -4.67 18.11
N VAL A 128 -0.34 -4.13 19.24
CA VAL A 128 -0.27 -2.68 19.42
C VAL A 128 0.70 -2.02 18.42
N GLY A 129 1.71 -2.75 17.95
CA GLY A 129 2.64 -2.29 16.93
C GLY A 129 1.95 -1.95 15.62
N ALA A 130 0.80 -2.55 15.34
CA ALA A 130 0.01 -2.28 14.15
C ALA A 130 -0.42 -0.80 14.03
N PHE A 131 -0.58 -0.09 15.16
CA PHE A 131 -0.90 1.34 15.18
C PHE A 131 0.28 2.25 14.80
N TYR A 132 1.51 1.73 14.82
CA TYR A 132 2.74 2.48 14.55
C TYR A 132 3.36 2.16 13.19
N VAL A 133 2.76 1.24 12.42
CA VAL A 133 3.14 0.99 11.02
C VAL A 133 2.82 2.23 10.19
N THR A 134 3.75 2.72 9.38
CA THR A 134 3.53 3.87 8.50
C THR A 134 3.76 3.46 7.05
N GLY A 135 3.10 4.16 6.12
CA GLY A 135 3.36 3.97 4.70
C GLY A 135 4.79 4.38 4.35
N HIS A 136 5.35 3.73 3.34
CA HIS A 136 6.71 3.99 2.87
C HIS A 136 6.76 4.01 1.34
N ASN A 137 7.93 4.35 0.78
CA ASN A 137 8.15 4.25 -0.67
C ASN A 137 8.67 2.86 -1.00
N ALA A 138 8.10 2.21 -2.02
CA ALA A 138 8.67 1.01 -2.60
C ALA A 138 10.09 1.28 -3.12
N SER A 139 10.97 0.28 -3.14
CA SER A 139 12.38 0.47 -3.52
C SER A 139 12.57 0.95 -4.97
N CYS A 140 11.58 0.70 -5.82
CA CYS A 140 11.50 1.17 -7.20
C CYS A 140 10.99 2.61 -7.36
N PHE A 141 10.36 3.18 -6.34
CA PHE A 141 9.66 4.47 -6.38
C PHE A 141 10.52 5.55 -5.74
N GLY A 142 10.95 6.52 -6.54
CA GLY A 142 11.78 7.63 -6.12
C GLY A 142 12.98 7.16 -5.29
N PRO A 143 13.85 6.28 -5.79
CA PRO A 143 15.07 5.95 -5.08
C PRO A 143 16.01 7.16 -5.04
N VAL A 144 17.04 7.10 -4.19
CA VAL A 144 18.10 8.11 -4.21
C VAL A 144 18.90 7.96 -5.50
N VAL A 145 18.93 9.00 -6.33
CA VAL A 145 19.65 8.99 -7.61
C VAL A 145 20.85 9.92 -7.56
N MET A 146 22.04 9.36 -7.72
CA MET A 146 23.26 10.14 -7.84
C MET A 146 23.28 10.86 -9.18
N TYR A 147 23.92 12.03 -9.23
CA TYR A 147 24.18 12.74 -10.49
C TYR A 147 25.49 13.51 -10.48
N SER A 148 25.97 13.82 -11.68
CA SER A 148 27.13 14.68 -11.92
C SER A 148 26.95 15.49 -13.21
N GLY A 149 27.53 16.69 -13.26
CA GLY A 149 27.45 17.56 -14.44
C GLY A 149 26.04 18.04 -14.79
N HIS A 150 25.16 18.23 -13.80
CA HIS A 150 23.76 18.61 -14.01
C HIS A 150 23.61 19.88 -14.87
N PRO A 151 22.83 19.86 -15.96
CA PRO A 151 22.76 20.97 -16.92
C PRO A 151 22.12 22.22 -16.30
N ASP A 152 21.18 22.03 -15.38
CA ASP A 152 20.47 23.13 -14.70
C ASP A 152 21.21 23.64 -13.45
N ALA A 153 22.45 23.20 -13.23
CA ALA A 153 23.22 23.66 -12.08
C ALA A 153 23.62 25.14 -12.21
N PRO A 154 23.25 26.00 -11.24
CA PRO A 154 23.64 27.42 -11.29
C PRO A 154 25.13 27.64 -11.06
N SER A 155 25.86 26.62 -10.57
CA SER A 155 27.28 26.68 -10.30
C SER A 155 27.94 25.30 -10.36
N PRO A 156 29.27 25.20 -10.55
CA PRO A 156 29.98 23.93 -10.52
C PRO A 156 29.85 23.15 -9.21
N SER A 157 29.65 23.83 -8.07
CA SER A 157 29.51 23.17 -6.76
C SER A 157 28.15 22.49 -6.55
N SER A 158 27.16 22.82 -7.37
CA SER A 158 25.83 22.20 -7.37
C SER A 158 25.62 21.29 -8.59
N ALA A 159 26.68 21.03 -9.36
CA ALA A 159 26.58 20.21 -10.57
C ALA A 159 26.61 18.71 -10.28
N SER A 160 26.98 18.30 -9.06
CA SER A 160 27.02 16.90 -8.64
C SER A 160 26.41 16.75 -7.25
N GLY A 161 25.69 15.65 -7.02
CA GLY A 161 24.97 15.40 -5.78
C GLY A 161 24.10 14.16 -5.87
N SER A 162 23.06 14.13 -5.05
CA SER A 162 22.02 13.10 -5.06
C SER A 162 20.64 13.74 -5.02
N LEU A 163 19.70 13.18 -5.77
CA LEU A 163 18.28 13.49 -5.65
C LEU A 163 17.72 12.63 -4.49
N PRO A 164 16.98 13.21 -3.54
CA PRO A 164 16.45 12.48 -2.40
C PRO A 164 15.31 11.54 -2.81
N SER A 165 14.92 10.64 -1.90
CA SER A 165 13.87 9.67 -2.17
C SER A 165 12.48 10.32 -2.28
N GLY A 166 11.58 9.70 -3.06
CA GLY A 166 10.18 10.08 -3.26
C GLY A 166 9.95 11.12 -4.36
N ASP A 167 10.99 11.82 -4.79
CA ASP A 167 10.88 12.97 -5.70
C ASP A 167 10.90 12.61 -7.19
N LEU A 168 11.21 11.35 -7.53
CA LEU A 168 11.36 10.91 -8.92
C LEU A 168 10.19 10.06 -9.44
N GLY A 169 9.24 9.72 -8.57
CA GLY A 169 8.09 8.88 -8.91
C GLY A 169 8.47 7.44 -9.27
N LEU A 170 7.75 6.83 -10.21
CA LEU A 170 8.04 5.49 -10.74
C LEU A 170 9.41 5.49 -11.45
N TRP A 171 10.46 4.91 -10.86
CA TRP A 171 11.81 4.98 -11.41
C TRP A 171 12.27 3.65 -12.03
N LEU A 172 12.15 2.57 -11.27
CA LEU A 172 12.44 1.21 -11.73
C LEU A 172 11.16 0.51 -12.19
N VAL A 173 11.27 -0.50 -13.05
CA VAL A 173 10.10 -1.24 -13.56
C VAL A 173 9.41 -2.02 -12.44
N SER A 174 10.20 -2.60 -11.54
CA SER A 174 9.72 -3.41 -10.43
C SER A 174 10.50 -3.11 -9.16
N ASP A 175 9.91 -3.46 -8.02
CA ASP A 175 10.60 -3.46 -6.73
C ASP A 175 11.34 -4.78 -6.48
N ASP A 176 11.88 -4.95 -5.27
CA ASP A 176 12.60 -6.15 -4.86
C ASP A 176 11.73 -7.40 -4.73
N SER A 177 10.40 -7.24 -4.61
CA SER A 177 9.44 -8.35 -4.59
C SER A 177 9.15 -8.89 -6.00
N GLY A 178 9.42 -8.07 -7.03
CA GLY A 178 9.13 -8.36 -8.43
C GLY A 178 7.81 -7.76 -8.91
N ASP A 179 7.04 -7.13 -8.02
CA ASP A 179 5.85 -6.38 -8.41
C ASP A 179 6.23 -5.16 -9.25
N ALA A 180 5.37 -4.83 -10.21
CA ALA A 180 5.38 -3.60 -10.96
C ALA A 180 5.45 -2.44 -9.97
N CYS A 181 6.29 -1.45 -10.26
CA CYS A 181 6.56 -0.40 -9.30
C CYS A 181 5.31 0.33 -8.81
N ALA A 182 4.32 0.51 -9.69
CA ALA A 182 3.04 1.10 -9.35
C ALA A 182 2.23 0.28 -8.34
N VAL A 183 2.26 -1.04 -8.49
CA VAL A 183 1.60 -1.98 -7.57
C VAL A 183 2.34 -1.98 -6.22
N ALA A 184 3.66 -2.13 -6.26
CA ALA A 184 4.51 -2.09 -5.07
C ALA A 184 4.33 -0.78 -4.29
N GLN A 185 4.31 0.37 -4.98
CA GLN A 185 4.10 1.67 -4.35
C GLN A 185 2.71 1.79 -3.73
N THR A 186 1.67 1.28 -4.39
CA THR A 186 0.31 1.28 -3.81
C THR A 186 0.25 0.44 -2.53
N ASN A 187 0.87 -0.74 -2.53
CA ASN A 187 1.01 -1.59 -1.35
C ASN A 187 1.76 -0.85 -0.22
N ALA A 188 2.90 -0.24 -0.53
CA ALA A 188 3.75 0.44 0.44
C ALA A 188 3.08 1.70 1.05
N LEU A 189 2.32 2.46 0.26
CA LEU A 189 1.59 3.64 0.73
C LEU A 189 0.42 3.27 1.65
N LEU A 190 -0.26 2.13 1.38
CA LEU A 190 -1.44 1.70 2.12
C LEU A 190 -1.13 0.78 3.31
N GLU A 191 0.10 0.33 3.49
CA GLU A 191 0.49 -0.57 4.58
C GLU A 191 0.08 -0.05 5.96
N GLY A 192 0.40 1.22 6.26
CA GLY A 192 0.01 1.85 7.53
C GLY A 192 -1.50 1.94 7.72
N ILE A 193 -2.22 2.40 6.69
CA ILE A 193 -3.69 2.53 6.72
C ILE A 193 -4.35 1.17 6.93
N GLU A 194 -3.88 0.13 6.23
CA GLU A 194 -4.37 -1.25 6.37
C GLU A 194 -4.14 -1.75 7.79
N SER A 195 -2.93 -1.61 8.31
CA SER A 195 -2.55 -2.07 9.65
C SER A 195 -3.37 -1.40 10.75
N GLN A 196 -3.45 -0.07 10.72
CA GLN A 196 -4.17 0.74 11.71
C GLN A 196 -5.68 0.51 11.66
N THR A 197 -6.26 0.47 10.46
CA THR A 197 -7.70 0.25 10.28
C THR A 197 -8.10 -1.17 10.70
N THR A 198 -7.27 -2.18 10.38
CA THR A 198 -7.51 -3.57 10.75
C THR A 198 -7.55 -3.67 12.27
N MET A 199 -6.51 -3.18 12.96
CA MET A 199 -6.44 -3.24 14.41
C MET A 199 -7.55 -2.44 15.10
N SER A 200 -7.92 -1.28 14.53
CA SER A 200 -9.04 -0.48 15.02
C SER A 200 -10.36 -1.24 14.94
N LEU A 201 -10.70 -1.79 13.76
CA LEU A 201 -11.95 -2.53 13.56
C LEU A 201 -11.99 -3.81 14.41
N MET A 202 -10.88 -4.52 14.54
CA MET A 202 -10.78 -5.69 15.43
C MET A 202 -11.03 -5.31 16.89
N THR A 203 -10.44 -4.20 17.36
CA THR A 203 -10.67 -3.69 18.72
C THR A 203 -12.13 -3.34 18.95
N LEU A 204 -12.76 -2.63 18.02
CA LEU A 204 -14.17 -2.22 18.13
C LEU A 204 -15.13 -3.41 17.99
N ALA A 205 -14.84 -4.36 17.11
CA ALA A 205 -15.61 -5.61 16.96
C ALA A 205 -15.55 -6.45 18.25
N SER A 206 -14.39 -6.48 18.91
CA SER A 206 -14.22 -7.23 20.16
C SER A 206 -15.10 -6.70 21.29
N MET A 207 -15.45 -5.41 21.29
CA MET A 207 -16.39 -4.84 22.28
C MET A 207 -17.77 -5.48 22.18
N VAL A 208 -18.25 -5.73 20.95
CA VAL A 208 -19.52 -6.44 20.70
C VAL A 208 -19.40 -7.91 21.13
N ALA A 209 -18.26 -8.53 20.83
CA ALA A 209 -18.00 -9.93 21.16
C ALA A 209 -17.98 -10.16 22.69
N VAL A 210 -17.24 -9.34 23.46
CA VAL A 210 -17.15 -9.49 24.92
C VAL A 210 -18.47 -9.17 25.60
N ALA A 211 -19.23 -8.19 25.11
CA ALA A 211 -20.58 -7.92 25.61
C ALA A 211 -21.50 -9.14 25.43
N THR A 212 -21.48 -9.74 24.24
CA THR A 212 -22.30 -10.91 23.91
C THR A 212 -21.89 -12.14 24.73
N ALA A 213 -20.58 -12.37 24.89
CA ALA A 213 -20.04 -13.50 25.65
C ALA A 213 -20.36 -13.42 27.16
N ASP A 214 -20.39 -12.22 27.72
CA ASP A 214 -20.82 -11.97 29.11
C ASP A 214 -22.35 -12.16 29.31
N GLY A 215 -23.10 -12.34 28.22
CA GLY A 215 -24.56 -12.40 28.23
C GLY A 215 -25.22 -11.03 28.43
N SER A 216 -24.44 -9.95 28.28
CA SER A 216 -24.93 -8.59 28.25
C SER A 216 -25.66 -8.33 26.93
N SER A 217 -26.83 -7.69 27.00
CA SER A 217 -27.49 -7.19 25.79
C SER A 217 -26.76 -5.95 25.31
N LEU A 218 -26.62 -5.79 23.99
CA LEU A 218 -26.22 -4.53 23.38
C LEU A 218 -27.12 -3.37 23.88
N PRO A 219 -26.59 -2.14 23.94
CA PRO A 219 -27.34 -1.00 24.47
C PRO A 219 -28.64 -0.78 23.70
N ALA A 220 -29.70 -0.44 24.41
CA ALA A 220 -30.93 0.02 23.80
C ALA A 220 -30.79 1.48 23.30
N VAL A 221 -31.63 1.89 22.36
CA VAL A 221 -31.70 3.27 21.85
C VAL A 221 -31.72 4.30 22.99
N GLY A 222 -30.79 5.26 22.92
CA GLY A 222 -30.56 6.31 23.90
C GLY A 222 -29.75 5.87 25.13
N SER A 223 -29.12 4.69 25.10
CA SER A 223 -28.32 4.15 26.20
C SER A 223 -26.90 3.83 25.74
N THR A 224 -25.98 3.83 26.71
CA THR A 224 -24.57 3.46 26.54
C THR A 224 -24.27 2.21 27.36
N LEU A 225 -23.52 1.29 26.78
CA LEU A 225 -22.95 0.10 27.42
C LEU A 225 -21.45 0.32 27.58
N ASP A 226 -20.97 0.26 28.82
CA ASP A 226 -19.55 0.29 29.16
C ASP A 226 -19.01 -1.14 29.27
N VAL A 227 -18.02 -1.48 28.46
CA VAL A 227 -17.34 -2.78 28.42
C VAL A 227 -15.86 -2.68 28.82
N THR A 228 -15.43 -1.55 29.40
CA THR A 228 -14.03 -1.28 29.77
C THR A 228 -13.44 -2.39 30.66
N GLY A 229 -14.21 -2.87 31.63
CA GLY A 229 -13.80 -3.99 32.49
C GLY A 229 -13.57 -5.28 31.70
N LEU A 230 -14.51 -5.64 30.83
CA LEU A 230 -14.46 -6.85 30.01
C LEU A 230 -13.29 -6.81 29.01
N MET A 231 -13.01 -5.64 28.44
CA MET A 231 -11.87 -5.42 27.55
C MET A 231 -10.53 -5.59 28.29
N ASN A 232 -10.43 -5.10 29.53
CA ASN A 232 -9.23 -5.31 30.36
C ASN A 232 -9.09 -6.77 30.81
N ASP A 233 -10.20 -7.50 31.01
CA ASP A 233 -10.19 -8.93 31.36
C ASP A 233 -9.63 -9.81 30.23
N ALA A 234 -9.57 -9.32 28.98
CA ALA A 234 -8.89 -10.00 27.88
C ALA A 234 -7.37 -10.12 28.09
N GLY A 235 -6.78 -9.31 28.99
CA GLY A 235 -5.39 -9.45 29.43
C GLY A 235 -4.35 -9.14 28.36
N ILE A 236 -4.63 -8.17 27.47
CA ILE A 236 -3.68 -7.71 26.45
C ILE A 236 -2.44 -7.12 27.16
N THR A 237 -1.26 -7.60 26.76
CA THR A 237 0.00 -7.21 27.41
C THR A 237 0.31 -5.75 27.14
N ASP A 238 0.77 -5.03 28.18
CA ASP A 238 1.17 -3.61 28.14
C ASP A 238 0.08 -2.62 27.69
N VAL A 239 -1.16 -3.09 27.56
CA VAL A 239 -2.33 -2.28 27.18
C VAL A 239 -3.29 -2.19 28.36
N THR A 240 -3.87 -1.01 28.56
CA THR A 240 -4.95 -0.80 29.52
C THR A 240 -6.02 0.07 28.89
N PHE A 241 -7.27 -0.36 28.95
CA PHE A 241 -8.41 0.41 28.49
C PHE A 241 -8.89 1.34 29.61
N SER A 242 -8.88 2.65 29.37
CA SER A 242 -9.50 3.64 30.25
C SER A 242 -10.96 3.89 29.90
N ASN A 243 -11.34 3.66 28.65
CA ASN A 243 -12.71 3.71 28.16
C ASN A 243 -12.90 2.68 27.04
N ALA A 244 -14.01 1.95 27.07
CA ALA A 244 -14.53 1.17 25.96
C ALA A 244 -16.05 1.15 26.06
N SER A 245 -16.74 1.89 25.18
CA SER A 245 -18.19 2.04 25.24
C SER A 245 -18.88 1.92 23.89
N ILE A 246 -20.08 1.34 23.91
CA ILE A 246 -20.99 1.24 22.77
C ILE A 246 -22.23 2.06 23.13
N GLU A 247 -22.64 2.99 22.27
CA GLU A 247 -23.91 3.71 22.40
C GLU A 247 -24.79 3.42 21.18
N GLN A 248 -26.08 3.21 21.42
CA GLN A 248 -27.08 3.16 20.36
C GLN A 248 -27.91 4.44 20.38
N THR A 249 -27.88 5.23 19.31
CA THR A 249 -28.82 6.35 19.10
C THR A 249 -30.05 5.88 18.32
N THR A 250 -30.93 6.80 17.91
CA THR A 250 -32.10 6.42 17.09
C THR A 250 -31.73 5.90 15.70
N THR A 251 -30.57 6.27 15.18
CA THR A 251 -30.17 6.00 13.78
C THR A 251 -28.74 5.50 13.63
N GLN A 252 -27.96 5.44 14.71
CA GLN A 252 -26.51 5.23 14.64
C GLN A 252 -26.01 4.42 15.83
N TRP A 253 -24.93 3.69 15.62
CA TRP A 253 -24.11 3.09 16.66
C TRP A 253 -22.82 3.89 16.80
N LEU A 254 -22.46 4.23 18.04
CA LEU A 254 -21.24 4.94 18.37
C LEU A 254 -20.35 4.02 19.20
N TYR A 255 -19.09 3.95 18.83
CA TYR A 255 -18.07 3.19 19.53
C TYR A 255 -16.95 4.13 19.93
N GLN A 256 -16.53 4.04 21.19
CA GLN A 256 -15.42 4.84 21.71
C GLN A 256 -14.48 3.97 22.51
N VAL A 257 -13.18 4.08 22.22
CA VAL A 257 -12.10 3.42 22.93
C VAL A 257 -11.03 4.44 23.26
N GLU A 258 -10.61 4.44 24.53
CA GLU A 258 -9.36 5.05 24.97
C GLU A 258 -8.53 3.94 25.61
N LEU A 259 -7.33 3.73 25.07
CA LEU A 259 -6.37 2.79 25.62
C LEU A 259 -5.01 3.44 25.77
N SER A 260 -4.24 2.92 26.72
CA SER A 260 -2.89 3.35 26.99
C SER A 260 -1.91 2.21 26.73
N TYR A 261 -0.82 2.50 26.02
CA TYR A 261 0.26 1.56 25.76
C TYR A 261 1.49 1.91 26.61
N GLN A 262 1.95 0.95 27.42
CA GLN A 262 3.12 1.09 28.27
C GLN A 262 4.40 0.76 27.48
N VAL A 263 5.32 1.73 27.35
CA VAL A 263 6.64 1.53 26.75
C VAL A 263 7.71 1.94 27.75
N GLY A 264 8.38 0.96 28.34
CA GLY A 264 9.34 1.22 29.41
C GLY A 264 8.66 1.84 30.64
N SER A 265 9.00 3.08 30.98
CA SER A 265 8.35 3.83 32.07
C SER A 265 7.21 4.74 31.61
N ASP A 266 7.09 4.97 30.31
CA ASP A 266 6.21 5.97 29.74
C ASP A 266 4.94 5.33 29.17
N VAL A 267 3.90 6.14 29.02
CA VAL A 267 2.57 5.70 28.61
C VAL A 267 2.11 6.58 27.45
N TYR A 268 1.64 5.95 26.39
CA TYR A 268 1.20 6.60 25.17
C TYR A 268 -0.29 6.32 24.93
N ALA A 269 -1.07 7.35 24.62
CA ALA A 269 -2.50 7.20 24.39
C ALA A 269 -2.80 6.78 22.95
N ILE A 270 -3.78 5.87 22.81
CA ILE A 270 -4.44 5.56 21.55
C ILE A 270 -5.94 5.75 21.74
N THR A 271 -6.56 6.53 20.86
CA THR A 271 -8.01 6.75 20.86
C THR A 271 -8.59 6.20 19.57
N LEU A 272 -9.75 5.53 19.67
CA LEU A 272 -10.53 5.06 18.53
C LEU A 272 -11.97 5.55 18.70
N ASP A 273 -12.53 6.13 17.65
CA ASP A 273 -13.95 6.48 17.59
C ASP A 273 -14.55 5.94 16.28
N MET A 274 -15.70 5.28 16.33
CA MET A 274 -16.43 4.90 15.13
C MET A 274 -17.90 5.26 15.23
N THR A 275 -18.45 5.81 14.15
CA THR A 275 -19.88 5.97 13.94
C THR A 275 -20.31 5.06 12.80
N HIS A 276 -21.29 4.20 13.06
CA HIS A 276 -21.91 3.32 12.07
C HIS A 276 -23.38 3.67 11.92
N VAL A 277 -23.81 3.97 10.70
CA VAL A 277 -25.17 4.34 10.33
C VAL A 277 -25.72 3.25 9.41
N PRO A 278 -26.39 2.22 9.98
CA PRO A 278 -27.00 1.17 9.18
C PRO A 278 -28.28 1.68 8.48
N SER A 279 -28.63 1.09 7.35
CA SER A 279 -29.96 1.24 6.77
C SER A 279 -30.91 0.10 7.22
N ALA A 280 -32.09 0.01 6.59
CA ALA A 280 -32.96 -1.16 6.75
C ALA A 280 -32.43 -2.41 6.02
N ASP A 281 -31.53 -2.21 5.07
CA ASP A 281 -30.77 -3.23 4.34
C ASP A 281 -29.37 -3.34 4.94
N ALA A 282 -28.96 -4.57 5.27
CA ALA A 282 -27.67 -4.89 5.89
C ALA A 282 -26.48 -4.59 4.96
N GLU A 283 -26.72 -4.54 3.64
CA GLU A 283 -25.70 -4.25 2.63
C GLU A 283 -25.67 -2.76 2.26
N GLN A 284 -26.37 -1.92 3.03
CA GLN A 284 -26.37 -0.47 2.87
C GLN A 284 -26.11 0.20 4.20
N TYR A 285 -24.96 0.85 4.30
CA TYR A 285 -24.55 1.59 5.50
C TYR A 285 -23.54 2.67 5.15
N GLU A 286 -23.38 3.63 6.06
CA GLU A 286 -22.34 4.63 6.00
C GLU A 286 -21.75 4.87 7.38
N GLY A 287 -20.59 5.51 7.43
CA GLY A 287 -19.97 5.81 8.72
C GLY A 287 -18.61 6.44 8.59
N TYR A 288 -17.98 6.59 9.75
CA TYR A 288 -16.57 6.96 9.84
C TYR A 288 -15.89 6.25 11.01
N LEU A 289 -14.61 5.99 10.84
CA LEU A 289 -13.66 5.57 11.86
C LEU A 289 -12.61 6.67 12.01
N ARG A 290 -12.21 6.98 13.25
CA ARG A 290 -11.15 7.91 13.57
C ARG A 290 -10.22 7.29 14.60
N TYR A 291 -8.96 7.63 14.53
CA TYR A 291 -8.01 7.30 15.57
C TYR A 291 -6.93 8.36 15.74
N THR A 292 -6.38 8.43 16.94
CA THR A 292 -5.14 9.13 17.24
C THR A 292 -4.19 8.19 17.97
N VAL A 293 -2.91 8.20 17.61
CA VAL A 293 -1.86 7.35 18.19
C VAL A 293 -0.71 8.25 18.62
N GLU A 294 -0.45 8.33 19.92
CA GLU A 294 0.69 9.07 20.45
C GLU A 294 1.98 8.28 20.28
N GLY A 295 3.03 8.95 19.83
CA GLY A 295 4.37 8.39 19.67
C GLY A 295 5.45 9.43 19.99
N GLU A 296 6.71 9.05 19.84
CA GLU A 296 7.83 9.95 20.13
C GLU A 296 9.05 9.66 19.24
N VAL A 297 9.68 10.71 18.72
CA VAL A 297 10.92 10.61 17.95
C VAL A 297 12.04 9.98 18.78
N GLY A 298 12.72 8.98 18.23
CA GLY A 298 13.82 8.27 18.88
C GLY A 298 13.40 7.18 19.87
N VAL A 299 12.10 6.87 20.00
CA VAL A 299 11.62 5.75 20.83
C VAL A 299 11.25 4.55 19.95
N SER A 300 12.11 3.52 20.00
CA SER A 300 11.95 2.30 19.19
C SER A 300 10.57 1.66 19.38
N GLY A 301 9.91 1.35 18.26
CA GLY A 301 8.62 0.68 18.22
C GLY A 301 7.40 1.62 18.25
N ILE A 302 7.60 2.90 18.54
CA ILE A 302 6.53 3.93 18.56
C ILE A 302 6.95 5.25 17.88
N GLU A 303 7.99 5.19 17.06
CA GLU A 303 8.57 6.38 16.44
C GLU A 303 7.76 6.80 15.22
N PHE A 304 7.35 8.06 15.20
CA PHE A 304 6.83 8.73 14.01
C PHE A 304 7.84 9.78 13.51
N PRO A 305 7.89 10.05 12.18
CA PRO A 305 8.75 11.09 11.62
C PRO A 305 8.38 12.48 12.18
N GLY A 306 9.26 13.48 12.00
CA GLY A 306 9.07 14.71 12.75
C GLY A 306 10.14 15.77 12.73
N MET A 307 10.91 15.95 11.66
CA MET A 307 12.03 16.90 11.76
C MET A 307 11.60 18.36 11.82
N ASN A 308 10.34 18.67 11.50
CA ASN A 308 9.83 20.04 11.45
C ASN A 308 9.28 20.55 12.79
N CYS A 309 8.95 19.65 13.74
CA CYS A 309 8.45 20.03 15.05
C CYS A 309 9.57 20.54 15.97
N SER A 310 9.25 21.46 16.89
CA SER A 310 10.19 21.93 17.93
C SER A 310 10.38 20.95 19.10
N GLN A 311 9.60 19.87 19.13
CA GLN A 311 9.56 18.87 20.20
C GLN A 311 9.60 17.44 19.63
N ASN A 312 9.71 16.41 20.48
CA ASN A 312 9.79 15.02 20.07
C ASN A 312 8.44 14.28 20.06
N GLU A 313 7.47 14.74 20.86
CA GLU A 313 6.14 14.12 20.95
C GLU A 313 5.39 14.23 19.62
N ARG A 314 4.74 13.15 19.19
CA ARG A 314 3.98 13.07 17.93
C ARG A 314 2.61 12.49 18.18
N THR A 315 1.64 12.91 17.39
CA THR A 315 0.35 12.23 17.27
C THR A 315 0.12 11.90 15.80
N LEU A 316 0.09 10.61 15.47
CA LEU A 316 -0.47 10.18 14.21
C LEU A 316 -2.00 10.24 14.31
N ALA A 317 -2.62 10.97 13.39
CA ALA A 317 -4.07 10.99 13.23
C ALA A 317 -4.47 10.27 11.96
N GLY A 318 -5.57 9.52 12.03
CA GLY A 318 -6.19 8.95 10.86
C GLY A 318 -7.71 8.92 10.95
N SER A 319 -8.35 8.96 9.78
CA SER A 319 -9.80 8.85 9.65
C SER A 319 -10.15 8.09 8.39
N ILE A 320 -11.20 7.28 8.43
CA ILE A 320 -11.80 6.63 7.25
C ILE A 320 -13.29 6.94 7.24
N ALA A 321 -13.76 7.65 6.23
CA ALA A 321 -15.17 7.81 5.91
C ALA A 321 -15.57 6.78 4.84
N TYR A 322 -16.72 6.13 4.99
CA TYR A 322 -17.12 5.04 4.10
C TYR A 322 -18.62 5.00 3.85
N GLN A 323 -18.99 4.52 2.67
CA GLN A 323 -20.36 4.25 2.23
C GLN A 323 -20.39 2.92 1.48
N ARG A 324 -21.31 2.03 1.87
CA ARG A 324 -21.61 0.79 1.16
C ARG A 324 -23.00 0.84 0.56
N ASN A 325 -23.14 0.38 -0.67
CA ASN A 325 -24.41 0.16 -1.34
C ASN A 325 -24.38 -1.14 -2.16
N GLY A 326 -24.89 -2.22 -1.58
CA GLY A 326 -24.77 -3.56 -2.15
C GLY A 326 -23.31 -4.01 -2.16
N ASP A 327 -22.79 -4.34 -3.33
CA ASP A 327 -21.39 -4.73 -3.51
C ASP A 327 -20.45 -3.52 -3.72
N ASN A 328 -20.97 -2.30 -3.86
CA ASN A 328 -20.12 -1.13 -4.05
C ASN A 328 -19.69 -0.53 -2.70
N ILE A 329 -18.41 -0.25 -2.54
CA ILE A 329 -17.85 0.53 -1.43
C ILE A 329 -17.15 1.76 -1.98
N VAL A 330 -17.47 2.89 -1.37
CA VAL A 330 -16.76 4.15 -1.54
C VAL A 330 -16.13 4.54 -0.22
N LEU A 331 -14.85 4.92 -0.22
CA LEU A 331 -14.18 5.38 0.99
C LEU A 331 -13.18 6.52 0.75
N GLN A 332 -12.96 7.29 1.81
CA GLN A 332 -11.88 8.26 1.95
C GLN A 332 -11.13 7.97 3.24
N ALA A 333 -9.84 7.67 3.15
CA ALA A 333 -8.94 7.67 4.29
C ALA A 333 -8.06 8.92 4.27
N ARG A 334 -7.91 9.59 5.40
CA ARG A 334 -6.94 10.69 5.59
C ARG A 334 -6.00 10.34 6.73
N SER A 335 -4.73 10.68 6.61
CA SER A 335 -3.79 10.59 7.73
C SER A 335 -2.77 11.72 7.72
N GLY A 336 -2.30 12.06 8.92
CA GLY A 336 -1.27 13.09 9.11
C GLY A 336 -0.55 12.91 10.44
N THR A 337 0.74 13.24 10.46
CA THR A 337 1.55 13.23 11.70
C THR A 337 1.65 14.65 12.25
N LEU A 338 1.05 14.87 13.41
CA LEU A 338 0.98 16.14 14.13
C LEU A 338 2.09 16.26 15.18
N CYS A 339 2.49 17.51 15.42
CA CYS A 339 3.43 17.84 16.49
C CYS A 339 2.72 17.79 17.86
N GLY A 340 3.25 17.02 18.80
CA GLY A 340 2.77 16.94 20.17
C GLY A 340 1.85 15.78 20.48
N HIS A 341 1.61 15.59 21.78
CA HIS A 341 0.57 14.74 22.34
C HIS A 341 -0.70 15.55 22.62
N SER A 342 -1.85 14.87 22.73
CA SER A 342 -3.14 15.52 23.04
C SER A 342 -3.51 16.72 22.14
N VAL A 343 -3.19 16.61 20.84
CA VAL A 343 -3.39 17.69 19.86
C VAL A 343 -4.88 18.03 19.69
N ALA A 344 -5.19 19.32 19.58
CA ALA A 344 -6.55 19.81 19.35
C ALA A 344 -6.87 19.96 17.86
N ASN A 345 -8.17 19.98 17.51
CA ASN A 345 -8.68 20.18 16.14
C ASN A 345 -8.08 19.20 15.12
N VAL A 346 -7.86 17.96 15.54
CA VAL A 346 -7.32 16.90 14.66
C VAL A 346 -8.29 16.59 13.52
N PHE A 347 -9.59 16.71 13.76
CA PHE A 347 -10.65 16.40 12.81
C PHE A 347 -11.51 17.62 12.50
N ASN A 348 -11.91 17.77 11.24
CA ASN A 348 -12.75 18.86 10.76
C ASN A 348 -14.26 18.62 11.07
N SER A 349 -15.14 19.48 10.58
CA SER A 349 -16.59 19.36 10.81
C SER A 349 -17.25 18.11 10.18
N ASN A 350 -16.58 17.48 9.21
CA ASN A 350 -17.01 16.22 8.59
C ASN A 350 -16.48 14.98 9.35
N ASN A 351 -15.77 15.18 10.47
CA ASN A 351 -15.15 14.13 11.29
C ASN A 351 -14.03 13.35 10.57
N ILE A 352 -13.36 13.97 9.60
CA ILE A 352 -12.16 13.43 8.96
C ILE A 352 -10.95 14.29 9.33
N VAL A 353 -9.72 13.74 9.21
CA VAL A 353 -8.50 14.46 9.58
C VAL A 353 -8.44 15.80 8.84
N ASP A 354 -8.22 16.86 9.60
CA ASP A 354 -8.28 18.23 9.12
C ASP A 354 -7.00 18.59 8.36
N VAL A 355 -7.12 18.77 7.04
CA VAL A 355 -6.02 19.18 6.18
C VAL A 355 -5.54 20.61 6.49
N ASP A 356 -6.44 21.46 7.03
CA ASP A 356 -6.12 22.85 7.39
C ASP A 356 -5.38 22.96 8.73
N ASN A 357 -5.27 21.87 9.51
CA ASN A 357 -4.50 21.84 10.76
C ASN A 357 -2.98 21.75 10.48
N ILE A 358 -2.49 22.63 9.60
CA ILE A 358 -1.13 22.64 9.09
C ILE A 358 -0.17 23.30 10.09
N TYR A 359 1.03 22.71 10.23
CA TYR A 359 2.04 23.20 11.14
C TYR A 359 2.50 24.64 10.80
N ASN A 360 2.54 25.48 11.82
CA ASN A 360 3.24 26.75 11.79
C ASN A 360 3.91 27.00 13.15
N ALA A 361 5.22 27.18 13.14
CA ALA A 361 6.04 27.35 14.35
C ALA A 361 5.58 28.46 15.32
N VAL A 362 4.74 29.41 14.86
CA VAL A 362 4.23 30.52 15.67
C VAL A 362 2.72 30.42 15.91
N SER A 363 1.92 30.22 14.86
CA SER A 363 0.46 30.28 14.96
C SER A 363 -0.22 28.92 15.19
N ASN A 364 0.43 27.82 14.83
CA ASN A 364 -0.10 26.46 14.99
C ASN A 364 1.04 25.44 15.21
N PRO A 365 1.72 25.48 16.36
CA PRO A 365 2.92 24.65 16.60
C PRO A 365 2.61 23.16 16.74
N ASP A 366 1.33 22.80 16.87
CA ASP A 366 0.85 21.43 17.08
C ASP A 366 0.22 20.84 15.80
N GLY A 367 0.22 21.58 14.69
CA GLY A 367 -0.32 21.10 13.40
C GLY A 367 0.49 19.97 12.78
N TRP A 368 -0.02 19.37 11.71
CA TRP A 368 0.69 18.39 10.91
C TRP A 368 1.89 19.03 10.21
N SER A 369 3.07 18.46 10.39
CA SER A 369 4.33 19.03 9.89
C SER A 369 5.04 18.15 8.87
N GLU A 370 4.66 16.88 8.81
CA GLU A 370 5.27 15.85 7.96
C GLU A 370 4.28 15.46 6.84
N ASN A 371 4.23 14.19 6.46
CA ASN A 371 3.29 13.71 5.46
C ASN A 371 1.83 13.95 5.89
N PHE A 372 1.05 14.50 4.96
CA PHE A 372 -0.41 14.39 4.96
C PHE A 372 -0.82 13.59 3.73
N SER A 373 -1.69 12.60 3.89
CA SER A 373 -2.19 11.79 2.78
C SER A 373 -3.70 11.66 2.78
N ILE A 374 -4.23 11.51 1.57
CA ILE A 374 -5.63 11.24 1.27
C ILE A 374 -5.66 10.06 0.31
N TYR A 375 -6.31 8.99 0.72
CA TYR A 375 -6.61 7.84 -0.12
C TYR A 375 -8.10 7.80 -0.40
N GLY A 376 -8.46 7.77 -1.68
CA GLY A 376 -9.81 7.60 -2.17
C GLY A 376 -9.95 6.28 -2.92
N ALA A 377 -11.09 5.61 -2.73
CA ALA A 377 -11.43 4.41 -3.49
C ALA A 377 -12.94 4.32 -3.74
N ASP A 378 -13.30 3.85 -4.93
CA ASP A 378 -14.65 3.45 -5.33
C ASP A 378 -14.53 2.09 -6.05
N PHE A 379 -14.98 1.02 -5.40
CA PHE A 379 -14.72 -0.34 -5.85
C PHE A 379 -15.84 -1.32 -5.51
N ASP A 380 -15.91 -2.39 -6.29
CA ASP A 380 -16.75 -3.55 -6.03
C ASP A 380 -16.06 -4.46 -4.99
N LEU A 381 -16.68 -4.69 -3.83
CA LEU A 381 -16.09 -5.44 -2.73
C LEU A 381 -15.92 -6.94 -3.01
N THR A 382 -16.56 -7.48 -4.04
CA THR A 382 -16.48 -8.90 -4.40
C THR A 382 -15.34 -9.17 -5.37
N THR A 383 -15.04 -8.21 -6.23
CA THR A 383 -14.00 -8.31 -7.27
C THR A 383 -12.79 -7.45 -6.99
N LEU A 384 -12.90 -6.40 -6.17
CA LEU A 384 -11.89 -5.34 -5.95
C LEU A 384 -11.60 -4.49 -7.19
N ALA A 385 -12.36 -4.65 -8.27
CA ALA A 385 -12.26 -3.76 -9.42
C ALA A 385 -12.88 -2.40 -9.09
N GLY A 386 -12.19 -1.34 -9.46
CA GLY A 386 -12.56 0.02 -9.11
C GLY A 386 -11.45 1.02 -9.43
N ASP A 387 -11.69 2.25 -9.03
CA ASP A 387 -10.77 3.37 -9.18
C ASP A 387 -10.13 3.71 -7.82
N TYR A 388 -8.81 3.89 -7.81
CA TYR A 388 -8.03 4.18 -6.62
C TYR A 388 -7.16 5.40 -6.83
N ALA A 389 -7.16 6.30 -5.86
CA ALA A 389 -6.33 7.51 -5.87
C ALA A 389 -5.64 7.70 -4.52
N HIS A 390 -4.32 7.89 -4.54
CA HIS A 390 -3.55 8.28 -3.37
C HIS A 390 -2.90 9.63 -3.63
N VAL A 391 -3.20 10.61 -2.78
CA VAL A 391 -2.65 11.96 -2.84
C VAL A 391 -1.88 12.20 -1.56
N TRP A 392 -0.65 12.68 -1.65
CA TRP A 392 0.12 13.04 -0.46
C TRP A 392 1.00 14.24 -0.67
N GLN A 393 1.27 14.93 0.43
CA GLN A 393 2.19 16.04 0.48
C GLN A 393 3.25 15.74 1.53
N ALA A 394 4.53 15.84 1.16
CA ALA A 394 5.62 15.34 2.00
C ALA A 394 5.90 16.22 3.22
N GLY A 395 5.48 17.49 3.16
CA GLY A 395 5.55 18.40 4.28
C GLY A 395 4.68 19.64 4.09
N ALA A 396 4.42 20.33 5.19
CA ALA A 396 3.58 21.53 5.25
C ALA A 396 4.02 22.70 4.33
N GLY A 397 5.25 22.66 3.80
CA GLY A 397 5.79 23.71 2.93
C GLY A 397 5.77 23.40 1.43
N ASP A 398 5.34 22.20 1.04
CA ASP A 398 5.29 21.80 -0.37
C ASP A 398 4.22 22.59 -1.14
N SER A 399 4.52 22.91 -2.40
CA SER A 399 3.64 23.72 -3.27
C SER A 399 2.63 22.89 -4.06
N HIS A 400 2.85 21.57 -4.14
CA HIS A 400 2.06 20.62 -4.92
C HIS A 400 1.97 19.31 -4.15
N SER A 401 0.84 18.61 -4.31
CA SER A 401 0.71 17.23 -3.89
C SER A 401 1.29 16.28 -4.95
N ARG A 402 1.72 15.11 -4.50
CA ARG A 402 2.02 13.94 -5.32
C ARG A 402 0.72 13.16 -5.46
N VAL A 403 0.36 12.80 -6.69
CA VAL A 403 -0.90 12.14 -7.02
C VAL A 403 -0.61 10.85 -7.76
N PHE A 404 -1.17 9.76 -7.25
CA PHE A 404 -1.05 8.42 -7.79
C PHE A 404 -2.45 7.87 -8.07
N ASN A 405 -2.80 7.68 -9.35
CA ASN A 405 -4.06 7.06 -9.75
C ASN A 405 -3.76 5.67 -10.32
N ILE A 406 -4.52 4.66 -9.88
CA ILE A 406 -4.34 3.27 -10.31
C ILE A 406 -5.69 2.56 -10.37
N GLY A 407 -5.86 1.67 -11.34
CA GLY A 407 -7.11 0.91 -11.52
C GLY A 407 -6.91 -0.33 -12.38
N PHE A 408 -7.87 -1.24 -12.31
CA PHE A 408 -7.92 -2.45 -13.15
C PHE A 408 -8.67 -2.16 -14.45
N ASN A 409 -8.31 -2.88 -15.52
CA ASN A 409 -9.02 -2.74 -16.79
C ASN A 409 -10.39 -3.44 -16.76
N ASP A 410 -10.56 -4.47 -15.93
CA ASP A 410 -11.83 -5.16 -15.71
C ASP A 410 -11.84 -5.98 -14.40
N ALA A 411 -12.96 -6.65 -14.14
CA ALA A 411 -13.24 -7.41 -12.93
C ALA A 411 -12.41 -8.70 -12.75
N SER A 412 -11.64 -9.13 -13.74
CA SER A 412 -10.75 -10.30 -13.59
C SER A 412 -9.54 -10.01 -12.72
N LEU A 413 -9.21 -8.73 -12.52
CA LEU A 413 -7.98 -8.26 -11.87
C LEU A 413 -6.69 -8.68 -12.58
N ASP A 414 -6.76 -9.20 -13.81
CA ASP A 414 -5.59 -9.75 -14.48
C ASP A 414 -4.61 -8.66 -14.90
N ASN A 415 -5.07 -7.42 -15.10
CA ASN A 415 -4.23 -6.31 -15.54
C ASN A 415 -4.87 -4.96 -15.26
N GLY A 416 -4.04 -3.92 -15.31
CA GLY A 416 -4.47 -2.56 -15.09
C GLY A 416 -3.40 -1.54 -15.48
N GLU A 417 -3.68 -0.29 -15.16
CA GLU A 417 -2.85 0.84 -15.52
C GLU A 417 -2.76 1.81 -14.33
N SER A 418 -1.63 2.51 -14.25
CA SER A 418 -1.38 3.54 -13.26
C SER A 418 -0.81 4.80 -13.90
N HIS A 419 -1.07 5.93 -13.26
CA HIS A 419 -0.46 7.21 -13.57
C HIS A 419 0.07 7.86 -12.29
N PHE A 420 1.23 8.50 -12.41
CA PHE A 420 1.80 9.34 -11.35
C PHE A 420 2.14 10.73 -11.89
N GLY A 421 1.87 11.73 -11.07
CA GLY A 421 2.37 13.07 -11.26
C GLY A 421 2.05 13.97 -10.07
N TYR A 422 1.87 15.26 -10.36
CA TYR A 422 1.66 16.28 -9.35
C TYR A 422 0.33 16.99 -9.59
N GLY A 423 -0.37 17.29 -8.50
CA GLY A 423 -1.62 18.06 -8.46
C GLY A 423 -1.43 19.40 -7.77
N THR A 424 -2.54 20.07 -7.45
CA THR A 424 -2.55 21.22 -6.54
C THR A 424 -2.07 20.83 -5.14
N SER A 425 -1.88 21.80 -4.23
CA SER A 425 -1.55 21.53 -2.84
C SER A 425 -2.61 20.65 -2.17
N ILE A 426 -2.24 19.92 -1.12
CA ILE A 426 -3.12 18.91 -0.50
C ILE A 426 -4.43 19.49 0.05
N ASP A 427 -4.44 20.77 0.43
CA ASP A 427 -5.60 21.53 0.91
C ASP A 427 -6.54 22.01 -0.21
N ASP A 428 -6.13 21.91 -1.49
CA ASP A 428 -6.90 22.33 -2.67
C ASP A 428 -6.92 21.24 -3.76
N THR A 429 -6.67 19.98 -3.37
CA THR A 429 -6.64 18.85 -4.31
C THR A 429 -8.03 18.35 -4.67
N ASP A 430 -8.20 17.95 -5.93
CA ASP A 430 -9.37 17.24 -6.46
C ASP A 430 -9.05 15.77 -6.78
N GLY A 431 -7.89 15.27 -6.35
CA GLY A 431 -7.42 13.91 -6.61
C GLY A 431 -6.85 13.69 -8.02
N THR A 432 -6.80 14.72 -8.88
CA THR A 432 -6.32 14.60 -10.27
C THR A 432 -4.84 14.93 -10.44
N ILE A 433 -4.22 14.34 -11.46
CA ILE A 433 -2.87 14.70 -11.89
C ILE A 433 -2.92 15.89 -12.85
N SER A 434 -2.41 17.04 -12.42
CA SER A 434 -2.34 18.25 -13.26
C SER A 434 -1.19 18.21 -14.28
N GLY A 435 -0.12 17.49 -13.96
CA GLY A 435 1.04 17.32 -14.84
C GLY A 435 2.20 16.67 -14.10
N PHE A 436 3.41 16.85 -14.62
CA PHE A 436 4.63 16.27 -14.05
C PHE A 436 5.68 17.34 -13.79
N ILE A 437 6.43 17.21 -12.69
CA ILE A 437 7.57 18.06 -12.36
C ILE A 437 8.82 17.20 -12.56
N CYS A 438 9.60 17.51 -13.59
CA CYS A 438 10.77 16.69 -13.98
C CYS A 438 12.00 16.90 -13.10
N ASN A 439 12.00 17.95 -12.29
CA ASN A 439 13.09 18.25 -11.38
C ASN A 439 12.53 18.88 -10.12
N TRP A 440 12.18 18.04 -9.14
CA TRP A 440 11.58 18.49 -7.88
C TRP A 440 12.61 19.07 -6.90
N ALA A 441 13.69 18.35 -6.62
CA ALA A 441 14.71 18.75 -5.63
C ALA A 441 16.12 18.98 -6.20
N GLY A 442 16.31 18.78 -7.51
CA GLY A 442 17.61 18.94 -8.15
C GLY A 442 17.98 20.40 -8.44
N PRO A 443 19.18 20.62 -8.99
CA PRO A 443 19.66 21.96 -9.31
C PRO A 443 18.73 22.68 -10.30
N GLY A 444 18.41 23.94 -10.02
CA GLY A 444 17.56 24.74 -10.90
C GLY A 444 16.07 24.38 -10.86
N ALA A 445 15.63 23.51 -9.95
CA ALA A 445 14.22 23.17 -9.76
C ALA A 445 13.36 24.43 -9.57
N ASP A 446 12.26 24.51 -10.32
CA ASP A 446 11.29 25.60 -10.27
C ASP A 446 9.84 25.13 -10.11
N HIS A 447 9.63 23.80 -9.97
CA HIS A 447 8.34 23.14 -9.81
C HIS A 447 7.34 23.44 -10.93
N THR A 448 7.83 23.79 -12.13
CA THR A 448 6.97 23.99 -13.30
C THR A 448 6.40 22.66 -13.78
N LEU A 449 5.07 22.60 -13.88
CA LEU A 449 4.36 21.46 -14.46
C LEU A 449 4.55 21.41 -15.98
N VAL A 450 4.92 20.24 -16.49
CA VAL A 450 4.76 19.86 -17.90
C VAL A 450 3.49 19.01 -18.06
N SER A 451 2.82 19.10 -19.21
CA SER A 451 1.62 18.31 -19.52
C SER A 451 1.96 16.85 -19.87
N LYS A 452 2.62 16.17 -18.94
CA LYS A 452 3.03 14.76 -19.00
C LYS A 452 2.67 14.05 -17.70
N THR A 453 2.74 12.72 -17.69
CA THR A 453 2.74 11.90 -16.46
C THR A 453 3.71 10.74 -16.60
N GLN A 454 4.11 10.17 -15.48
CA GLN A 454 4.59 8.79 -15.50
C GLN A 454 3.40 7.84 -15.62
N ARG A 455 3.57 6.74 -16.33
CA ARG A 455 2.52 5.75 -16.54
C ARG A 455 3.12 4.36 -16.58
N GLN A 456 2.45 3.39 -15.96
CA GLN A 456 2.87 2.00 -15.98
C GLN A 456 1.67 1.07 -16.10
N PHE A 457 1.74 0.13 -17.05
CA PHE A 457 0.86 -1.04 -17.13
C PHE A 457 1.40 -2.17 -16.27
N PHE A 458 0.48 -2.99 -15.74
CA PHE A 458 0.81 -4.19 -14.99
C PHE A 458 -0.12 -5.35 -15.35
N GLU A 459 0.39 -6.58 -15.23
CA GLU A 459 -0.34 -7.84 -15.51
C GLU A 459 -0.02 -8.88 -14.43
N PHE A 460 -1.02 -9.61 -13.95
CA PHE A 460 -0.87 -10.60 -12.89
C PHE A 460 -0.23 -11.89 -13.42
N ASP A 461 0.91 -12.28 -12.85
CA ASP A 461 1.54 -13.57 -13.08
C ASP A 461 1.14 -14.55 -11.97
N SER A 462 0.23 -15.47 -12.30
CA SER A 462 -0.25 -16.50 -11.36
C SER A 462 0.81 -17.55 -10.96
N THR A 463 1.92 -17.66 -11.68
CA THR A 463 3.02 -18.58 -11.32
C THR A 463 3.92 -17.97 -10.26
N LEU A 464 4.13 -16.66 -10.35
CA LEU A 464 4.95 -15.89 -9.41
C LEU A 464 4.15 -15.24 -8.28
N ASN A 465 2.82 -15.15 -8.42
CA ASN A 465 1.91 -14.42 -7.54
C ASN A 465 2.27 -12.93 -7.37
N VAL A 466 2.73 -12.30 -8.45
CA VAL A 466 3.07 -10.87 -8.50
C VAL A 466 2.44 -10.23 -9.73
N TYR A 467 2.26 -8.90 -9.69
CA TYR A 467 1.88 -8.14 -10.87
C TYR A 467 3.15 -7.68 -11.59
N LEU A 468 3.43 -8.21 -12.77
CA LEU A 468 4.60 -7.82 -13.54
C LEU A 468 4.36 -6.49 -14.24
N GLY A 469 5.35 -5.61 -14.19
CA GLY A 469 5.40 -4.43 -15.06
C GLY A 469 5.73 -4.86 -16.49
N THR A 470 5.32 -4.08 -17.48
CA THR A 470 5.75 -4.34 -18.87
C THR A 470 7.28 -4.34 -18.97
N ASP A 471 7.85 -5.26 -19.76
CA ASP A 471 9.32 -5.47 -19.96
C ASP A 471 10.12 -4.23 -20.41
N HIS A 472 9.41 -3.13 -20.72
CA HIS A 472 9.98 -1.82 -20.97
C HIS A 472 9.37 -0.82 -19.97
N ARG A 473 10.19 0.13 -19.48
CA ARG A 473 9.81 1.31 -18.68
C ARG A 473 8.85 2.25 -19.43
N ALA A 474 7.82 1.70 -20.05
CA ALA A 474 6.98 2.33 -21.05
C ALA A 474 6.19 3.47 -20.41
N ASN A 475 6.74 4.69 -20.55
CA ASN A 475 6.28 5.96 -20.02
C ASN A 475 6.71 6.32 -18.58
N ILE A 476 7.85 5.82 -18.10
CA ILE A 476 8.43 6.29 -16.82
C ILE A 476 9.85 6.87 -16.96
N GLU A 477 10.46 6.82 -18.14
CA GLU A 477 11.82 7.29 -18.40
C GLU A 477 11.85 8.80 -18.66
N TYR A 478 12.74 9.49 -17.93
CA TYR A 478 13.09 10.89 -18.16
C TYR A 478 14.47 11.20 -17.58
N ALA A 479 15.10 12.27 -18.08
CA ALA A 479 16.26 12.86 -17.43
C ALA A 479 15.75 13.82 -16.34
N PRO A 480 16.29 13.77 -15.10
CA PRO A 480 15.80 14.60 -13.99
C PRO A 480 16.28 16.06 -14.09
N THR A 481 15.97 16.71 -15.22
CA THR A 481 16.27 18.09 -15.56
C THR A 481 14.96 18.89 -15.60
N VAL A 482 15.03 20.22 -15.61
CA VAL A 482 13.83 21.07 -15.75
C VAL A 482 13.06 20.81 -17.06
N SER A 483 13.71 20.21 -18.06
CA SER A 483 13.11 19.90 -19.36
C SER A 483 12.62 18.45 -19.51
N CYS A 484 12.89 17.59 -18.53
CA CYS A 484 12.73 16.13 -18.60
C CYS A 484 13.69 15.43 -19.59
N ASP A 485 14.48 16.19 -20.34
CA ASP A 485 15.32 15.73 -21.44
C ASP A 485 16.79 16.07 -21.19
N TYR A 486 17.68 15.42 -21.93
CA TYR A 486 19.10 15.75 -22.02
C TYR A 486 19.60 15.57 -23.46
N ASP A 487 20.36 16.53 -23.98
CA ASP A 487 20.76 16.56 -25.39
C ASP A 487 22.06 15.79 -25.71
N GLY A 488 22.75 15.27 -24.70
CA GLY A 488 24.03 14.55 -24.86
C GLY A 488 25.23 15.44 -25.16
N LEU A 489 25.10 16.77 -25.09
CA LEU A 489 26.17 17.71 -25.44
C LEU A 489 27.02 18.17 -24.23
N GLY A 490 26.61 17.81 -23.02
CA GLY A 490 27.23 18.22 -21.76
C GLY A 490 28.06 17.12 -21.08
N THR A 491 28.14 17.20 -19.76
CA THR A 491 28.79 16.21 -18.90
C THR A 491 27.79 15.56 -17.95
N PHE A 492 26.49 15.65 -18.26
CA PHE A 492 25.45 15.20 -17.35
C PHE A 492 25.40 13.68 -17.31
N LEU A 493 25.41 13.15 -16.11
CA LEU A 493 25.35 11.73 -15.80
C LEU A 493 24.45 11.56 -14.59
N PHE A 494 23.56 10.58 -14.61
CA PHE A 494 22.72 10.24 -13.48
C PHE A 494 22.57 8.72 -13.39
N ASP A 495 22.40 8.25 -12.16
CA ASP A 495 22.32 6.85 -11.76
C ASP A 495 20.95 6.28 -12.14
N ILE A 496 20.86 5.71 -13.35
CA ILE A 496 19.58 5.34 -13.98
C ILE A 496 19.01 4.03 -13.40
N ASP A 497 19.89 3.18 -12.87
CA ASP A 497 19.54 1.92 -12.23
C ASP A 497 19.50 2.00 -10.70
N ALA A 498 19.81 3.18 -10.13
CA ALA A 498 19.82 3.44 -8.70
C ALA A 498 20.78 2.51 -7.91
N SER A 499 21.88 2.09 -8.55
CA SER A 499 22.91 1.25 -7.94
C SER A 499 23.73 1.98 -6.86
N GLY A 500 23.66 3.30 -6.82
CA GLY A 500 24.50 4.17 -6.02
C GLY A 500 25.87 4.45 -6.64
N THR A 501 26.13 3.97 -7.86
CA THR A 501 27.42 4.09 -8.55
C THR A 501 27.25 4.71 -9.93
N LEU A 502 27.77 5.92 -10.12
CA LEU A 502 27.71 6.60 -11.42
C LEU A 502 28.66 5.98 -12.46
N GLY A 503 28.12 5.75 -13.66
CA GLY A 503 28.84 5.35 -14.87
C GLY A 503 29.27 3.90 -14.89
N ASP A 504 28.63 3.04 -14.10
CA ASP A 504 28.93 1.61 -14.04
C ASP A 504 28.15 0.79 -15.09
N THR A 505 27.06 1.35 -15.64
CA THR A 505 26.33 0.79 -16.79
C THR A 505 26.58 1.58 -18.08
N ALA A 506 26.34 0.93 -19.22
CA ALA A 506 26.49 1.56 -20.54
C ALA A 506 25.40 2.60 -20.86
N LEU A 507 24.31 2.63 -20.09
CA LEU A 507 23.25 3.64 -20.21
C LEU A 507 23.64 4.95 -19.53
N GLU A 508 24.61 4.89 -18.62
CA GLU A 508 25.15 6.03 -17.90
C GLU A 508 26.37 6.57 -18.65
N ASP A 509 26.11 7.29 -19.73
CA ASP A 509 27.13 7.98 -20.51
C ASP A 509 26.68 9.40 -20.85
N SER A 510 27.49 10.38 -20.46
CA SER A 510 27.19 11.80 -20.67
C SER A 510 27.06 12.25 -22.13
N THR A 511 27.47 11.41 -23.07
CA THR A 511 27.34 11.65 -24.52
C THR A 511 26.04 11.10 -25.09
N LEU A 512 25.27 10.33 -24.31
CA LEU A 512 23.96 9.83 -24.70
C LEU A 512 22.91 10.91 -24.47
N ALA A 513 22.20 11.26 -25.54
CA ALA A 513 20.99 12.05 -25.42
C ALA A 513 19.91 11.20 -24.73
N PHE A 514 19.17 11.82 -23.82
CA PHE A 514 18.05 11.23 -23.12
C PHE A 514 16.78 11.96 -23.55
N SER A 515 15.96 11.29 -24.34
CA SER A 515 14.60 11.75 -24.62
C SER A 515 13.69 11.05 -23.64
N ASN A 516 12.92 11.82 -22.86
CA ASN A 516 11.86 11.26 -22.03
C ASN A 516 10.86 10.47 -22.89
N ASP A 517 10.29 9.44 -22.30
CA ASP A 517 9.18 8.68 -22.85
C ASP A 517 7.87 8.90 -22.07
N LEU A 518 7.86 9.83 -21.10
CA LEU A 518 6.70 10.17 -20.28
C LEU A 518 5.42 10.30 -21.11
N TRP A 519 4.32 9.81 -20.55
CA TRP A 519 3.05 9.78 -21.23
C TRP A 519 2.52 11.19 -21.45
N THR A 520 1.92 11.42 -22.62
CA THR A 520 1.29 12.69 -23.00
C THR A 520 -0.09 12.45 -23.62
N PRO A 521 -1.04 13.38 -23.43
CA PRO A 521 -2.32 13.35 -24.13
C PRO A 521 -2.10 13.29 -25.65
N THR A 522 -2.72 12.30 -26.31
CA THR A 522 -2.68 12.18 -27.77
C THR A 522 -3.56 13.22 -28.46
N ASP A 523 -4.65 13.62 -27.81
CA ASP A 523 -5.49 14.76 -28.21
C ASP A 523 -5.00 16.02 -27.49
N SER A 524 -4.36 16.91 -28.25
CA SER A 524 -3.83 18.19 -27.75
C SER A 524 -4.90 19.17 -27.22
N THR A 525 -6.19 18.86 -27.39
CA THR A 525 -7.28 19.68 -26.84
C THR A 525 -7.67 19.28 -25.42
N MET A 526 -7.23 18.11 -24.95
CA MET A 526 -7.51 17.61 -23.62
C MET A 526 -6.42 18.05 -22.63
N THR A 527 -6.84 18.42 -21.43
CA THR A 527 -5.94 18.53 -20.28
C THR A 527 -5.43 17.14 -19.86
N VAL A 528 -4.39 17.10 -19.00
CA VAL A 528 -3.87 15.82 -18.48
C VAL A 528 -4.95 15.02 -17.75
N PRO A 529 -5.73 15.59 -16.79
CA PRO A 529 -6.81 14.86 -16.14
C PRO A 529 -7.85 14.31 -17.11
N GLU A 530 -8.34 15.14 -18.05
CA GLU A 530 -9.34 14.71 -19.03
C GLU A 530 -8.83 13.55 -19.89
N ALA A 531 -7.55 13.60 -20.29
CA ALA A 531 -6.95 12.58 -21.12
C ALA A 531 -6.72 11.27 -20.37
N ILE A 532 -6.39 11.30 -19.07
CA ILE A 532 -6.32 10.10 -18.22
C ILE A 532 -7.72 9.48 -18.06
N ALA A 533 -8.73 10.31 -17.77
CA ALA A 533 -10.12 9.84 -17.67
C ALA A 533 -10.62 9.17 -18.96
N ALA A 534 -10.24 9.70 -20.13
CA ALA A 534 -10.58 9.06 -21.42
C ALA A 534 -9.87 7.71 -21.66
N ARG A 535 -8.89 7.35 -20.84
CA ARG A 535 -8.27 6.01 -20.84
C ARG A 535 -8.99 5.02 -19.91
N GLY A 536 -9.94 5.48 -19.12
CA GLY A 536 -10.71 4.64 -18.19
C GLY A 536 -10.21 4.65 -16.75
N LEU A 537 -9.19 5.46 -16.41
CA LEU A 537 -8.83 5.74 -15.02
C LEU A 537 -9.55 7.00 -14.55
N SER A 538 -10.51 6.85 -13.66
CA SER A 538 -11.21 8.00 -13.07
C SER A 538 -10.67 8.29 -11.67
N VAL A 539 -10.80 9.54 -11.24
CA VAL A 539 -10.62 9.84 -9.81
C VAL A 539 -11.89 9.39 -9.09
N PRO A 540 -11.80 8.60 -8.01
CA PRO A 540 -12.97 8.12 -7.31
C PRO A 540 -13.74 9.30 -6.71
N VAL A 541 -15.07 9.24 -6.77
CA VAL A 541 -15.94 10.12 -6.00
C VAL A 541 -15.91 9.61 -4.57
N ILE A 542 -15.49 10.43 -3.60
CA ILE A 542 -15.27 9.97 -2.22
C ILE A 542 -16.24 10.61 -1.22
N PRO A 543 -16.51 9.99 -0.05
CA PRO A 543 -17.39 10.58 0.94
C PRO A 543 -16.84 11.93 1.41
N PHE A 544 -17.71 12.94 1.49
CA PHE A 544 -17.37 14.34 1.79
C PHE A 544 -16.58 15.11 0.72
N GLY A 545 -16.25 14.48 -0.41
CA GLY A 545 -15.50 15.12 -1.49
C GLY A 545 -14.00 15.21 -1.22
N TRP A 546 -13.28 15.66 -2.24
CA TRP A 546 -11.87 16.03 -2.13
C TRP A 546 -11.74 17.46 -1.55
N PRO A 547 -10.60 17.84 -0.97
CA PRO A 547 -10.40 19.18 -0.37
C PRO A 547 -10.83 20.37 -1.23
N ALA A 548 -10.65 20.33 -2.56
CA ALA A 548 -11.11 21.37 -3.48
C ALA A 548 -12.65 21.57 -3.49
N GLU A 549 -13.41 20.63 -2.96
CA GLU A 549 -14.87 20.60 -2.91
C GLU A 549 -15.44 20.89 -1.51
N GLU A 550 -14.60 21.00 -0.47
CA GLU A 550 -14.99 21.12 0.95
C GLU A 550 -15.52 22.50 1.37
#